data_AF-A0A7W2CG30-F1
#
_entry.id   AF-A0A7W2CG30-F1
#
_cell.length_a   1.000
_cell.length_b   1.000
_cell.length_c   1.000
_cell.angle_alpha   90.00
_cell.angle_beta   90.00
_cell.angle_gamma   90.00
#
_symmetry.space_group_name_H-M   'P 1'
#
loop_
_entity.id
_entity.type
_entity.pdbx_description
1 polymer ?
#
loop_
_entity_poly.entity_id
_entity_poly.type
_entity_poly.pdbx_seq_one_letter_code
_entity_poly.pdbx_strand_id
1 'polypeptide(L)' 'MALERQLAESDLAIQFRNIWEDPEAAEFVRTHAHGNEVVPTIQVGETVMVNPTAGDVLSVFNKSVN' A
#
# COMPACT_ATOMS: atom_id res chain seq x y z
N MET A 1 12.04 -4.66 -0.91
CA MET A 1 11.38 -5.51 -1.95
C MET A 1 11.39 -4.79 -3.31
N ALA A 2 10.99 -5.43 -4.42
CA ALA A 2 10.99 -4.77 -5.75
C ALA A 2 10.06 -3.55 -5.82
N LEU A 3 8.86 -3.64 -5.22
CA LEU A 3 7.89 -2.54 -5.19
C LEU A 3 8.41 -1.31 -4.43
N GLU A 4 8.93 -1.53 -3.22
CA GLU A 4 9.54 -0.49 -2.39
C GLU A 4 10.64 0.25 -3.14
N ARG A 5 11.54 -0.49 -3.82
CA ARG A 5 12.63 0.11 -4.61
C ARG A 5 12.09 0.92 -5.80
N GLN A 6 11.08 0.42 -6.49
CA GLN A 6 10.45 1.14 -7.60
C GLN A 6 9.75 2.42 -7.16
N LEU A 7 9.12 2.42 -5.98
CA LEU A 7 8.47 3.61 -5.44
C LEU A 7 9.47 4.58 -4.81
N ALA A 8 10.64 4.11 -4.33
CA ALA A 8 11.70 4.98 -3.82
C ALA A 8 12.33 5.89 -4.89
N GLU A 9 12.16 5.56 -6.17
CA GLU A 9 12.58 6.41 -7.30
C GLU A 9 11.55 7.52 -7.63
N SER A 10 10.41 7.56 -6.90
CA SER A 10 9.37 8.57 -7.05
C SER A 10 9.36 9.57 -5.90
N ASP A 11 8.81 10.77 -6.12
CA ASP A 11 8.66 11.82 -5.08
C ASP A 11 7.51 11.54 -4.09
N LEU A 12 7.12 10.27 -3.91
CA LEU A 12 6.06 9.88 -3.00
C LEU A 12 6.54 9.87 -1.55
N ALA A 13 5.78 10.53 -0.67
CA ALA A 13 5.92 10.32 0.76
C ALA A 13 5.26 8.98 1.14
N ILE A 14 6.07 7.99 1.52
CA ILE A 14 5.60 6.64 1.85
C ILE A 14 5.81 6.39 3.34
N GLN A 15 4.75 5.99 4.03
CA GLN A 15 4.83 5.51 5.40
C GLN A 15 4.68 3.98 5.42
N PHE A 16 5.69 3.30 5.96
CA PHE A 16 5.67 1.86 6.12
C PHE A 16 5.10 1.48 7.49
N ARG A 17 4.22 0.46 7.51
CA ARG A 17 3.66 -0.15 8.72
C ARG A 17 3.98 -1.64 8.69
N ASN A 18 4.56 -2.16 9.75
CA ASN A 18 4.87 -3.58 9.90
C ASN A 18 3.70 -4.30 10.58
N ILE A 19 2.98 -5.16 9.85
CA ILE A 19 1.79 -5.83 10.38
C ILE A 19 2.10 -6.86 11.48
N TRP A 20 3.35 -7.31 11.59
CA TRP A 20 3.76 -8.25 12.65
C TRP A 20 4.09 -7.54 13.97
N GLU A 21 4.28 -6.21 13.93
CA GLU A 21 4.58 -5.37 15.09
C GLU A 21 3.42 -4.43 15.45
N ASP A 22 2.55 -4.14 14.48
CA ASP A 22 1.39 -3.26 14.61
C ASP A 22 0.09 -4.06 14.38
N PRO A 23 -0.66 -4.38 15.45
CA PRO A 23 -1.90 -5.14 15.33
C PRO A 23 -3.00 -4.38 14.58
N GLU A 24 -3.01 -3.04 14.61
CA GLU A 24 -3.96 -2.23 13.85
C GLU A 24 -3.67 -2.33 12.35
N ALA A 25 -2.39 -2.31 11.96
CA ALA A 25 -2.00 -2.54 10.58
C ALA A 25 -2.38 -3.95 10.11
N ALA A 26 -2.23 -4.97 10.96
CA ALA A 26 -2.63 -6.33 10.64
C ALA A 26 -4.15 -6.45 10.42
N GLU A 27 -4.95 -5.80 11.28
CA GLU A 27 -6.41 -5.75 11.13
C GLU A 27 -6.82 -5.02 9.85
N PHE A 28 -6.15 -3.91 9.52
CA PHE A 28 -6.35 -3.19 8.28
C PHE A 28 -6.12 -4.08 7.05
N VAL A 29 -5.01 -4.83 7.02
CA VAL A 29 -4.72 -5.76 5.92
C VAL A 29 -5.79 -6.85 5.83
N ARG A 30 -6.14 -7.50 6.94
CA ARG A 30 -7.17 -8.55 6.95
C ARG A 30 -8.53 -8.04 6.47
N THR A 31 -8.91 -6.82 6.85
CA THR A 31 -10.16 -6.20 6.42
C THR A 31 -10.23 -6.04 4.90
N HIS A 32 -9.12 -5.66 4.26
CA HIS A 32 -9.09 -5.39 2.82
C HIS A 32 -8.69 -6.59 1.97
N ALA A 33 -8.00 -7.59 2.54
CA ALA A 33 -7.54 -8.79 1.85
C ALA A 33 -8.41 -10.03 2.13
N HIS A 34 -9.72 -9.83 2.33
CA HIS A 34 -10.71 -10.90 2.55
C HIS A 34 -10.35 -11.84 3.72
N GLY A 35 -9.83 -11.28 4.81
CA GLY A 35 -9.40 -12.01 6.00
C GLY A 35 -7.97 -12.56 5.95
N ASN A 36 -7.27 -12.42 4.82
CA ASN A 36 -5.88 -12.86 4.66
C ASN A 36 -4.88 -11.75 5.00
N GLU A 37 -3.62 -12.11 5.22
CA GLU A 37 -2.53 -11.16 5.46
C GLU A 37 -1.68 -10.95 4.20
N VAL A 38 -2.32 -10.54 3.11
CA VAL A 38 -1.63 -10.33 1.83
C VAL A 38 -0.86 -9.02 1.87
N VAL A 39 0.45 -9.11 1.67
CA VAL A 39 1.36 -7.97 1.58
C VAL A 39 2.05 -7.96 0.21
N PRO A 40 2.34 -6.77 -0.36
CA PRO A 40 2.06 -5.44 0.16
C PRO A 40 0.57 -5.04 0.02
N THR A 41 0.00 -4.42 1.05
CA THR A 41 -1.30 -3.73 0.95
C THR A 41 -1.03 -2.23 1.12
N ILE A 42 -1.52 -1.42 0.19
CA ILE A 42 -1.20 0.01 0.10
C ILE A 42 -2.48 0.81 0.10
N GLN A 43 -2.52 1.87 0.90
CA GLN A 43 -3.56 2.88 0.87
C GLN A 43 -3.03 4.15 0.23
N VAL A 44 -3.78 4.70 -0.72
CA VAL A 44 -3.54 6.01 -1.34
C VAL A 44 -4.84 6.82 -1.22
N GLY A 45 -4.85 7.81 -0.32
CA GLY A 45 -6.07 8.53 0.03
C GLY A 45 -7.16 7.57 0.55
N GLU A 46 -8.30 7.57 -0.12
CA GLU A 46 -9.43 6.67 0.20
C GLU A 46 -9.34 5.30 -0.51
N THR A 47 -8.40 5.13 -1.44
CA THR A 47 -8.27 3.90 -2.23
C THR A 47 -7.30 2.93 -1.57
N VAL A 48 -7.75 1.69 -1.34
CA VAL A 48 -6.92 0.60 -0.81
C VAL A 48 -6.69 -0.45 -1.90
N MET A 49 -5.44 -0.88 -2.04
CA MET A 49 -5.00 -1.85 -3.02
C MET A 49 -4.29 -3.01 -2.34
N VAL A 50 -4.66 -4.24 -2.70
CA VAL A 50 -4.07 -5.48 -2.17
C VAL A 50 -3.13 -6.07 -3.21
N ASN A 51 -1.86 -6.23 -2.85
CA ASN A 51 -0.76 -6.68 -3.73
C ASN A 51 -0.65 -5.90 -5.08
N PRO A 52 -0.64 -4.56 -5.08
CA PRO A 52 -0.54 -3.78 -6.31
C PRO A 52 0.85 -3.81 -6.93
N THR A 53 0.93 -3.46 -8.22
CA THR A 53 2.20 -3.11 -8.87
C THR A 53 2.55 -1.63 -8.65
N ALA A 54 3.81 -1.23 -8.89
CA ALA A 54 4.21 0.18 -8.79
C ALA A 54 3.40 1.09 -9.73
N GLY A 55 3.06 0.60 -10.92
CA GLY A 55 2.25 1.34 -11.89
C GLY A 55 0.83 1.61 -11.40
N ASP A 56 0.21 0.65 -10.70
CA ASP A 56 -1.13 0.82 -10.13
C ASP A 56 -1.13 1.93 -9.06
N VAL A 57 -0.13 1.89 -8.16
CA VAL A 57 0.02 2.89 -7.09
C VAL A 57 0.20 4.29 -7.66
N LEU A 58 1.09 4.46 -8.65
CA LEU A 58 1.33 5.75 -9.31
C LEU A 58 0.09 6.24 -10.07
N SER A 59 -0.66 5.34 -10.72
CA SER A 59 -1.90 5.70 -11.42
C SER A 59 -2.96 6.22 -10.46
N VAL A 60 -3.16 5.56 -9.32
CA VAL A 60 -4.11 5.99 -8.29
C VAL A 60 -3.67 7.29 -7.64
N PHE A 61 -2.39 7.44 -7.31
CA PHE A 61 -1.85 8.66 -6.73
C PHE A 61 -2.08 9.87 -7.65
N ASN A 62 -1.73 9.76 -8.92
CA ASN A 62 -1.89 10.86 -9.88
C ASN A 62 -3.36 11.27 -10.08
N LYS A 63 -4.31 10.34 -9.91
CA LYS A 63 -5.75 10.65 -9.93
C LYS A 63 -6.24 11.31 -8.64
N SER A 64 -5.59 11.05 -7.51
CA SER A 64 -6.00 11.60 -6.21
C SER A 64 -5.53 13.06 -5.99
N VAL A 65 -4.53 13.52 -6.74
CA VAL A 65 -3.93 14.86 -6.61
C VAL A 65 -4.50 15.85 -7.64
N ASN A 66 -5.28 15.38 -8.61
CA ASN A 66 -5.90 16.17 -9.68
C ASN A 66 -7.38 16.41 -9.39
#